data_AF-A0A940RYF9-F1
#
_entry.id   AF-A0A940RYF9-F1
#
_cell.length_a   1.000
_cell.length_b   1.000
_cell.length_c   1.000
_cell.angle_alpha   90.00
_cell.angle_beta   90.00
_cell.angle_gamma   90.00
#
_symmetry.space_group_name_H-M   'P 1'
#
loop_
_entity.id
_entity.type
_entity.pdbx_description
1 polymer ?
#
loop_
_entity_poly.entity_id
_entity_poly.type
_entity_poly.pdbx_seq_one_letter_code
_entity_poly.pdbx_strand_id
1 'polypeptide(L)'
;MRAEGPLHEATRELGLDGDDFARALAAGTYTAAHQEALRTAAAHRVRVAPTLLIGERHRIEGVPDPARIREAVLDVQAGWSVARGAACGIDGC
;
A
#
# COMPACT_ATOMS: atom_id res chain seq x y z
N MET A 1 -22.21 -23.08 -9.36
CA MET A 1 -22.03 -21.63 -9.23
C MET A 1 -21.07 -21.21 -10.32
N ARG A 2 -21.52 -20.51 -11.37
CA ARG A 2 -20.64 -20.09 -12.47
C ARG A 2 -19.78 -18.92 -11.98
N ALA A 3 -18.47 -19.10 -11.94
CA ALA A 3 -17.50 -18.05 -11.62
C ALA A 3 -17.27 -17.15 -12.83
N GLU A 4 -18.33 -16.55 -13.36
CA GLU A 4 -18.27 -15.66 -14.54
C GLU A 4 -18.72 -14.26 -14.13
N GLY A 5 -17.94 -13.64 -13.25
CA GLY A 5 -18.14 -12.26 -12.82
C GLY A 5 -16.94 -11.38 -13.20
N PRO A 6 -17.11 -10.04 -13.25
CA PRO A 6 -16.08 -9.11 -13.72
C PRO A 6 -14.76 -9.19 -12.96
N LEU A 7 -14.80 -9.61 -11.69
CA LEU A 7 -13.58 -9.81 -10.89
C LEU A 7 -12.78 -11.05 -11.31
N HIS A 8 -13.43 -12.10 -11.81
CA HIS A 8 -12.76 -13.33 -12.25
C HIS A 8 -12.04 -13.11 -13.59
N GLU A 9 -12.62 -12.31 -14.48
CA GLU A 9 -11.97 -11.90 -15.73
C GLU A 9 -10.73 -11.05 -15.45
N ALA A 10 -10.85 -10.01 -14.63
CA ALA A 10 -9.70 -9.19 -14.21
C ALA A 10 -8.59 -10.02 -13.54
N THR A 11 -8.96 -11.02 -12.75
CA THR A 11 -8.00 -11.95 -12.11
C THR A 11 -7.19 -12.72 -13.16
N ARG A 12 -7.85 -13.22 -14.21
CA ARG A 12 -7.19 -13.95 -15.31
C ARG A 12 -6.30 -13.03 -16.13
N GLU A 13 -6.73 -11.80 -16.41
CA GLU A 13 -5.91 -10.79 -17.10
C GLU A 13 -4.62 -10.46 -16.33
N LEU A 14 -4.68 -10.48 -15.00
CA LEU A 14 -3.53 -10.29 -14.12
C LEU A 14 -2.65 -11.55 -13.96
N GLY A 15 -3.01 -12.66 -14.60
CA GLY A 15 -2.29 -13.94 -14.51
C GLY A 15 -2.45 -14.67 -13.18
N LEU A 16 -3.48 -14.33 -12.40
CA LEU A 16 -3.80 -14.99 -11.13
C LEU A 16 -4.66 -16.25 -11.36
N ASP A 17 -4.59 -17.19 -10.42
CA ASP A 17 -5.44 -18.39 -10.44
C ASP A 17 -6.90 -18.02 -10.14
N GLY A 18 -7.77 -18.21 -11.13
CA GLY A 18 -9.19 -17.85 -11.05
C GLY A 18 -9.98 -18.71 -10.06
N ASP A 19 -9.65 -19.99 -9.94
CA ASP A 19 -10.36 -20.92 -9.06
C ASP A 19 -9.97 -20.67 -7.59
N ASP A 20 -8.70 -20.40 -7.33
CA ASP A 20 -8.22 -20.00 -6.01
C ASP A 20 -8.78 -18.63 -5.60
N PHE A 21 -8.83 -17.68 -6.54
CA PHE A 21 -9.49 -16.39 -6.31
C PHE A 21 -10.97 -16.56 -5.97
N ALA A 22 -11.72 -17.34 -6.74
CA ALA A 22 -13.13 -17.59 -6.51
C ALA A 22 -13.38 -18.25 -5.14
N ARG A 23 -12.52 -19.20 -4.76
CA ARG A 23 -12.54 -19.82 -3.42
C ARG A 23 -12.26 -18.81 -2.31
N ALA A 24 -11.22 -17.99 -2.45
CA ALA A 24 -10.87 -16.99 -1.45
C ALA A 24 -11.96 -15.92 -1.28
N LEU A 25 -12.62 -15.54 -2.39
CA LEU A 25 -13.74 -14.61 -2.38
C LEU A 25 -14.96 -15.22 -1.68
N ALA A 26 -15.33 -16.46 -2.02
CA ALA A 26 -16.46 -17.16 -1.40
C ALA A 26 -16.26 -17.42 0.10
N ALA A 27 -15.02 -17.72 0.51
CA ALA A 27 -14.65 -17.91 1.91
C ALA A 27 -14.47 -16.60 2.68
N GLY A 28 -14.46 -15.44 2.00
CA GLY A 28 -14.17 -14.15 2.63
C GLY A 28 -12.76 -14.08 3.24
N THR A 29 -11.79 -14.79 2.67
CA THR A 29 -10.44 -15.01 3.23
C THR A 29 -9.73 -13.71 3.64
N TYR A 30 -9.92 -12.63 2.90
CA TYR A 30 -9.25 -11.35 3.13
C TYR A 30 -10.09 -10.32 3.92
N THR A 31 -11.24 -10.72 4.49
CA THR A 31 -12.12 -9.82 5.26
C THR A 31 -11.38 -9.16 6.42
N ALA A 32 -10.63 -9.94 7.20
CA ALA A 32 -9.89 -9.42 8.35
C ALA A 32 -8.81 -8.41 7.95
N ALA A 33 -8.08 -8.68 6.85
CA ALA A 33 -7.08 -7.78 6.31
C ALA A 33 -7.70 -6.47 5.80
N HIS A 34 -8.86 -6.56 5.13
CA HIS A 34 -9.59 -5.37 4.68
C HIS A 34 -10.06 -4.50 5.86
N GLN A 35 -10.59 -5.11 6.92
CA GLN A 35 -11.00 -4.39 8.13
C GLN A 35 -9.81 -3.76 8.86
N GLU A 36 -8.64 -4.41 8.86
CA GLU A 36 -7.42 -3.81 9.40
C GLU A 36 -6.99 -2.59 8.59
N ALA A 37 -7.00 -2.67 7.26
CA ALA A 37 -6.70 -1.52 6.41
C ALA A 37 -7.63 -0.32 6.67
N LEU A 38 -8.93 -0.58 6.91
CA LEU A 38 -9.88 0.46 7.31
C LEU A 38 -9.58 1.05 8.70
N ARG A 39 -9.20 0.22 9.67
CA ARG A 39 -8.75 0.70 10.99
C ARG A 39 -7.49 1.56 10.88
N THR A 40 -6.51 1.13 10.09
CA THR A 40 -5.30 1.92 9.80
C THR A 40 -5.68 3.27 9.17
N ALA A 41 -6.57 3.28 8.16
CA ALA A 41 -7.03 4.51 7.53
C ALA A 41 -7.73 5.46 8.54
N ALA A 42 -8.57 4.90 9.42
CA ALA A 42 -9.23 5.66 10.48
C ALA A 42 -8.24 6.22 11.51
N ALA A 43 -7.24 5.44 11.92
CA ALA A 43 -6.17 5.87 12.83
C ALA A 43 -5.38 7.06 12.25
N HIS A 44 -5.14 7.05 10.94
CA HIS A 44 -4.54 8.17 10.22
C HIS A 44 -5.53 9.28 9.82
N ARG A 45 -6.80 9.21 10.26
CA ARG A 45 -7.86 10.18 9.93
C ARG A 45 -8.01 10.42 8.43
N VAL A 46 -7.89 9.37 7.62
CA VAL A 46 -8.15 9.43 6.18
C VAL A 46 -9.64 9.64 5.96
N ARG A 47 -10.01 10.64 5.15
CA ARG A 47 -11.41 10.97 4.81
C ARG A 47 -11.71 10.97 3.31
N VAL A 48 -10.67 10.94 2.48
CA VAL A 48 -10.77 11.01 1.02
C VAL A 48 -9.81 10.00 0.39
N ALA A 49 -10.19 9.43 -0.74
CA ALA A 49 -9.36 8.53 -1.52
C ALA A 49 -9.06 9.14 -2.91
N PRO A 50 -7.83 8.97 -3.45
CA PRO A 50 -6.68 8.36 -2.79
C PRO A 50 -6.09 9.29 -1.70
N THR A 51 -5.54 8.70 -0.64
CA THR A 51 -4.64 9.37 0.31
C THR A 51 -3.36 8.55 0.39
N LEU A 52 -2.22 9.20 0.16
CA LEU A 52 -0.90 8.59 0.26
C LEU A 52 -0.21 9.08 1.53
N LEU A 53 0.28 8.14 2.32
CA LEU A 53 1.13 8.39 3.49
C LEU A 53 2.53 7.88 3.15
N ILE A 54 3.51 8.78 3.02
CA ILE A 54 4.87 8.44 2.58
C ILE A 54 5.84 8.73 3.73
N GLY A 55 6.43 7.67 4.28
CA GLY A 55 7.40 7.71 5.37
C GLY A 55 6.93 8.44 6.63
N GLU A 56 5.63 8.36 6.93
CA GLU A 56 4.92 9.03 8.05
C GLU A 56 5.00 10.56 8.10
N ARG A 57 5.78 11.17 7.19
CA ARG A 57 6.03 12.62 7.13
C ARG A 57 5.16 13.32 6.09
N HIS A 58 4.92 12.66 4.97
CA HIS A 58 4.19 13.25 3.86
C HIS A 58 2.80 12.67 3.76
N ARG A 59 1.80 13.55 3.65
CA ARG A 59 0.41 13.22 3.36
C ARG A 59 -0.02 13.91 2.07
N ILE A 60 -0.50 13.14 1.10
CA ILE A 60 -1.03 13.66 -0.16
C ILE A 60 -2.48 13.17 -0.29
N GLU A 61 -3.42 14.10 -0.40
CA GLU A 61 -4.85 13.81 -0.56
C GLU A 61 -5.33 14.18 -1.96
N GLY A 62 -6.24 13.39 -2.51
CA GLY A 62 -6.75 13.58 -3.87
C GLY A 62 -5.80 13.02 -4.93
N VAL A 63 -6.17 13.16 -6.20
CA VAL A 63 -5.36 12.64 -7.32
C VAL A 63 -3.98 13.29 -7.28
N PRO A 64 -2.90 12.51 -7.04
CA PRO A 64 -1.59 13.08 -6.80
C PRO A 64 -0.90 13.46 -8.12
N ASP A 65 -0.15 14.56 -8.09
CA ASP A 65 0.84 14.89 -9.13
C ASP A 65 2.06 13.95 -8.99
N PRO A 66 2.46 13.21 -10.04
CA PRO A 66 3.63 12.33 -10.00
C PRO A 66 4.91 13.02 -9.53
N ALA A 67 5.14 14.30 -9.88
CA ALA A 67 6.33 15.02 -9.44
C ALA A 67 6.36 15.19 -7.91
N ARG A 68 5.21 15.52 -7.32
CA ARG A 68 5.04 15.64 -5.87
C ARG A 68 5.25 14.32 -5.12
N ILE A 69 4.80 13.19 -5.69
CA ILE A 69 5.07 11.87 -5.12
C ILE A 69 6.59 11.61 -5.11
N ARG A 70 7.25 11.86 -6.25
CA ARG A 70 8.69 11.62 -6.38
C ARG A 70 9.49 12.43 -5.36
N GLU A 71 9.16 13.70 -5.18
CA GLU A 71 9.79 14.56 -4.17
C GLU A 71 9.61 14.00 -2.76
N ALA A 72 8.39 13.65 -2.36
CA ALA A 72 8.10 13.10 -1.04
C ALA A 72 8.87 11.80 -0.76
N VAL A 73 9.00 10.91 -1.76
CA VAL A 73 9.78 9.67 -1.64
C VAL A 73 11.27 9.97 -1.46
N LEU A 74 11.83 10.90 -2.26
CA LEU A 74 13.25 11.27 -2.18
C LEU A 74 13.60 11.92 -0.84
N ASP A 75 12.73 12.78 -0.31
CA ASP A 75 12.90 13.38 1.02
C ASP A 75 12.91 12.32 2.14
N VAL A 76 12.00 11.33 2.06
CA VAL A 76 11.98 10.24 3.04
C VAL A 76 13.28 9.45 3.02
N GLN A 77 13.75 9.11 1.81
CA GLN A 77 14.99 8.38 1.61
C GLN A 77 16.23 9.16 2.07
N ALA A 78 16.28 10.47 1.82
CA ALA A 78 17.37 11.33 2.28
C ALA A 78 17.51 11.30 3.82
N GLY A 79 16.38 11.35 4.53
CA GLY A 79 16.37 11.24 6.00
C GLY A 79 16.93 9.89 6.52
N TRP A 80 16.66 8.79 5.80
CA TRP A 80 17.22 7.47 6.16
C TRP A 80 18.73 7.38 5.89
N SER A 81 19.22 8.01 4.82
CA SER A 81 20.65 8.05 4.51
C SER A 81 21.45 8.78 5.59
N VAL A 82 20.90 9.88 6.14
CA VAL A 82 21.52 10.61 7.26
C VAL A 82 21.53 9.75 8.54
N ALA A 83 20.42 9.10 8.87
CA ALA A 83 20.33 8.24 10.06
C ALA A 83 21.30 7.05 10.00
N ARG A 84 21.49 6.45 8.82
CA ARG A 84 22.44 5.34 8.63
C ARG A 84 23.90 5.79 8.62
N GLY A 85 24.19 7.02 8.18
CA GLY A 85 25.53 7.61 8.24
C GLY A 85 25.96 8.07 9.64
N ALA A 86 25.03 8.23 10.58
CA ALA A 86 25.29 8.60 11.97
C ALA A 86 25.44 7.39 12.92
N ALA A 87 25.20 6.17 12.43
CA ALA A 87 25.44 4.95 13.19
C ALA A 87 26.89 4.51 13.03
N CYS A 88 27.57 4.13 14.11
CA CYS A 88 28.89 3.53 14.02
C CYS A 88 28.85 2.26 13.16
N GLY A 89 29.81 2.12 12.26
CA GLY A 89 29.97 0.92 11.45
C GLY A 89 30.57 -0.23 12.26
N ILE A 90 30.68 -1.40 11.63
CA ILE A 90 31.41 -2.55 12.20
C ILE A 90 32.89 -2.22 12.44
N ASP A 91 33.42 -1.24 11.71
CA ASP A 91 34.78 -0.71 11.85
C ASP A 91 34.88 0.49 12.82
N GLY A 92 33.79 0.80 13.54
CA GLY A 92 33.74 1.85 14.54
C GLY A 92 33.25 3.22 14.05
N CYS A 93 33.15 4.14 15.00
CA CYS A 93 33.11 5.59 14.82
C CYS A 93 34.53 6.12 15.15
#